data_AF-A0A945VB33-F1
#
_entry.id   AF-A0A945VB33-F1
#
_cell.length_a   1.000
_cell.length_b   1.000
_cell.length_c   1.000
_cell.angle_alpha   90.00
_cell.angle_beta   90.00
_cell.angle_gamma   90.00
#
_symmetry.space_group_name_H-M   'P 1'
#
loop_
_entity.id
_entity.type
_entity.pdbx_description
1 polymer ?
#
loop_
_entity_poly.entity_id
_entity_poly.type
_entity_poly.pdbx_seq_one_letter_code
_entity_poly.pdbx_strand_id
1 'polypeptide(L)'
;QMAMLFAGIATLFQTIGIGPIGARLPIMQGTSFAFVGVLAGISATQGLGVALTACLIGGIIHFILGGFIKHLRFMFPPLVTGLVILAIGLYLIPVAIKYAAGGAANFQMEAASFGSMMHWFAALTVVVVSLLCKFMGRGLVSSAAILIGLVAGYVVAWAQGMVNFGAVAKAGFFQIPTAFPYGFEFSLAAVFGVTLVSIVSAIETVGDTSATTKAGAGRDATDEEVSGATYADGLGTAVAAVFGGLPNTSFSQNVGIVGMTGIMSRHVVTIAGIIMIVCGLIPKVGALIASMPLPVLGGGVIVMFGMVAAAGMNMLSTVQMSRRNMIIISVSLAVGLGLNLVPSAVQYLPGIWKTLATSAVAPTAVLAVVLNLVLPEDE
;
A
#
# COMPACT_ATOMS: atom_id res chain seq x y z
N GLN A 1 -0.05 14.79 3.86
CA GLN A 1 1.14 15.61 3.53
C GLN A 1 2.42 14.77 3.59
N MET A 2 2.82 14.27 4.77
CA MET A 2 4.05 13.46 4.92
C MET A 2 4.10 12.25 3.97
N ALA A 3 2.96 11.57 3.76
CA ALA A 3 2.86 10.48 2.78
C ALA A 3 3.34 10.89 1.37
N MET A 4 2.92 12.05 0.84
CA MET A 4 3.36 12.52 -0.48
C MET A 4 4.84 12.89 -0.48
N LEU A 5 5.28 13.63 0.55
CA LEU A 5 6.67 14.07 0.64
C LEU A 5 7.64 12.88 0.63
N PHE A 6 7.38 11.89 1.49
CA PHE A 6 8.27 10.75 1.65
C PHE A 6 8.08 9.67 0.59
N ALA A 7 6.89 9.55 -0.02
CA ALA A 7 6.75 8.80 -1.27
C ALA A 7 7.62 9.39 -2.39
N GLY A 8 7.66 10.73 -2.48
CA GLY A 8 8.55 11.44 -3.40
C GLY A 8 10.03 11.19 -3.13
N ILE A 9 10.46 11.33 -1.87
CA ILE A 9 11.85 11.07 -1.46
C ILE A 9 12.24 9.60 -1.72
N ALA A 10 11.40 8.64 -1.33
CA ALA A 10 11.63 7.23 -1.60
C ALA A 10 11.70 6.94 -3.11
N THR A 11 10.86 7.61 -3.91
CA THR A 11 10.91 7.51 -5.38
C THR A 11 12.23 8.04 -5.94
N LEU A 12 12.83 9.08 -5.33
CA LEU A 12 14.16 9.54 -5.73
C LEU A 12 15.25 8.54 -5.35
N PHE A 13 15.17 7.93 -4.16
CA PHE A 13 16.07 6.83 -3.78
C PHE A 13 16.01 5.69 -4.79
N GLN A 14 14.81 5.35 -5.28
CA GLN A 14 14.60 4.29 -6.25
C GLN A 14 15.14 4.63 -7.66
N THR A 15 14.87 5.84 -8.15
CA THR A 15 15.09 6.23 -9.55
C THR A 15 16.48 6.81 -9.82
N ILE A 16 16.98 7.68 -8.94
CA ILE A 16 18.32 8.27 -9.06
C ILE A 16 19.35 7.25 -8.57
N GLY A 17 19.11 6.70 -7.39
CA GLY A 17 19.97 5.75 -6.71
C GLY A 17 21.29 6.34 -6.22
N ILE A 18 21.83 5.79 -5.12
CA ILE A 18 23.12 6.17 -4.54
C ILE A 18 23.83 4.90 -4.06
N GLY A 19 24.98 4.58 -4.67
CA GLY A 19 25.67 3.32 -4.39
C GLY A 19 24.77 2.11 -4.68
N PRO A 20 24.58 1.17 -3.72
CA PRO A 20 23.69 0.01 -3.90
C PRO A 20 22.20 0.34 -3.77
N ILE A 21 21.85 1.58 -3.40
CA ILE A 21 20.47 2.00 -3.14
C ILE A 21 19.82 2.40 -4.46
N GLY A 22 18.64 1.83 -4.73
CA GLY A 22 17.80 2.13 -5.89
C GLY A 22 18.09 1.24 -7.09
N ALA A 23 17.03 0.68 -7.68
CA ALA A 23 17.16 -0.13 -8.90
C ALA A 23 17.49 0.71 -10.15
N ARG A 24 17.35 2.04 -10.08
CA ARG A 24 17.48 2.94 -11.25
C ARG A 24 16.50 2.61 -12.38
N LEU A 25 15.38 2.00 -12.02
CA LEU A 25 14.25 1.67 -12.88
C LEU A 25 13.10 2.67 -12.67
N PRO A 26 12.14 2.77 -13.60
CA PRO A 26 10.96 3.61 -13.45
C PRO A 26 9.98 3.01 -12.44
N ILE A 27 10.40 2.87 -11.19
CA ILE A 27 9.62 2.31 -10.09
C ILE A 27 9.26 3.46 -9.16
N MET A 28 7.95 3.72 -9.04
CA MET A 28 7.40 4.70 -8.12
C MET A 28 7.24 4.08 -6.74
N GLN A 29 7.60 4.82 -5.70
CA GLN A 29 7.39 4.43 -4.31
C GLN A 29 6.15 5.14 -3.76
N GLY A 30 5.41 4.48 -2.88
CA GLY A 30 4.23 5.04 -2.22
C GLY A 30 3.88 4.28 -0.95
N THR A 31 2.92 4.79 -0.18
CA THR A 31 2.55 4.19 1.11
C THR A 31 1.97 2.79 0.93
N SER A 32 2.51 1.80 1.65
CA SER A 32 2.13 0.40 1.53
C SER A 32 0.83 0.07 2.27
N PHE A 33 -0.05 -0.65 1.57
CA PHE A 33 -1.29 -1.15 2.14
C PHE A 33 -1.10 -2.39 3.05
N ALA A 34 0.00 -3.12 2.88
CA ALA A 34 0.30 -4.31 3.68
C ALA A 34 0.39 -3.99 5.19
N PHE A 35 0.79 -2.77 5.54
CA PHE A 35 0.99 -2.35 6.92
C PHE A 35 -0.28 -1.86 7.62
N VAL A 36 -1.38 -1.62 6.89
CA VAL A 36 -2.59 -0.98 7.45
C VAL A 36 -3.13 -1.75 8.66
N GLY A 37 -3.29 -3.08 8.55
CA GLY A 37 -3.84 -3.88 9.64
C GLY A 37 -2.95 -3.91 10.88
N VAL A 38 -1.64 -4.11 10.69
CA VAL A 38 -0.67 -4.18 11.78
C VAL A 38 -0.50 -2.82 12.46
N LEU A 39 -0.36 -1.74 11.69
CA LEU A 39 -0.20 -0.40 12.24
C LEU A 39 -1.48 0.13 12.89
N ALA A 40 -2.66 -0.20 12.36
CA ALA A 40 -3.92 0.13 13.02
C ALA A 40 -4.03 -0.58 14.38
N GLY A 41 -3.67 -1.87 14.45
CA GLY A 41 -3.68 -2.63 15.70
C GLY A 41 -2.67 -2.12 16.73
N ILE A 42 -1.44 -1.83 16.31
CA ILE A 42 -0.41 -1.24 17.19
C ILE A 42 -0.85 0.16 17.65
N SER A 43 -1.32 1.01 16.75
CA SER A 43 -1.75 2.37 17.10
C SER A 43 -2.94 2.37 18.06
N ALA A 44 -3.88 1.44 17.92
CA ALA A 44 -5.03 1.32 18.80
C ALA A 44 -4.68 0.81 20.20
N THR A 45 -3.60 0.03 20.36
CA THR A 45 -3.23 -0.60 21.64
C THR A 45 -2.06 0.06 22.36
N GLN A 46 -1.14 0.65 21.61
CA GLN A 46 0.14 1.20 22.11
C GLN A 46 0.39 2.64 21.62
N GLY A 47 -0.46 3.20 20.76
CA GLY A 47 -0.31 4.55 20.26
C GLY A 47 0.55 4.67 18.99
N LEU A 48 0.46 5.85 18.36
CA LEU A 48 1.10 6.11 17.06
C LEU A 48 2.63 6.29 17.18
N GLY A 49 3.12 6.77 18.32
CA GLY A 49 4.57 6.91 18.59
C GLY A 49 5.29 5.55 18.53
N VAL A 50 4.71 4.52 19.16
CA VAL A 50 5.19 3.14 19.08
C VAL A 50 5.12 2.59 17.66
N ALA A 51 4.01 2.82 16.95
CA ALA A 51 3.84 2.37 15.57
C ALA A 51 4.92 2.95 14.64
N LEU A 52 5.17 4.26 14.71
CA LEU A 52 6.18 4.93 13.88
C LEU A 52 7.61 4.57 14.28
N THR A 53 7.89 4.38 15.57
CA THR A 53 9.20 3.87 16.02
C THR A 53 9.45 2.46 15.49
N ALA A 54 8.42 1.61 15.48
CA ALA A 54 8.48 0.30 14.86
C ALA A 54 8.66 0.37 13.33
N CYS A 55 8.04 1.34 12.64
CA CYS A 55 8.29 1.61 11.21
C CYS A 55 9.73 2.05 10.93
N LEU A 56 10.31 2.89 11.79
CA LEU A 56 11.70 3.31 11.65
C LEU A 56 12.66 2.12 11.74
N ILE A 57 12.53 1.33 12.81
CA ILE A 57 13.40 0.16 13.03
C ILE A 57 13.14 -0.92 11.98
N GLY A 58 11.86 -1.18 11.67
CA GLY A 58 11.45 -2.12 10.62
C GLY A 58 11.98 -1.70 9.24
N GLY A 59 11.97 -0.40 8.92
CA GLY A 59 12.57 0.15 7.70
C GLY A 59 14.09 -0.02 7.64
N ILE A 60 14.79 0.15 8.77
CA ILE A 60 16.24 -0.13 8.85
C ILE A 60 16.52 -1.62 8.64
N ILE A 61 15.72 -2.51 9.25
CA ILE A 61 15.85 -3.95 9.03
C ILE A 61 15.55 -4.29 7.57
N HIS A 62 14.52 -3.69 6.98
CA HIS A 62 14.18 -3.84 5.57
C HIS A 62 15.32 -3.38 4.66
N PHE A 63 15.93 -2.24 4.97
CA PHE A 63 17.12 -1.78 4.26
C PHE A 63 18.23 -2.84 4.30
N ILE A 64 18.52 -3.42 5.47
CA ILE A 64 19.51 -4.48 5.60
C ILE A 64 19.12 -5.73 4.79
N LEU A 65 17.82 -6.08 4.72
CA LEU A 65 17.33 -7.17 3.89
C LEU A 65 17.71 -7.00 2.42
N GLY A 66 17.85 -5.78 1.90
CA GLY A 66 18.31 -5.52 0.53
C GLY A 66 19.62 -6.24 0.18
N GLY A 67 20.53 -6.42 1.15
CA GLY A 67 21.80 -7.14 0.92
C GLY A 67 21.64 -8.66 0.82
N PHE A 68 20.59 -9.21 1.42
CA PHE A 68 20.34 -10.65 1.51
C PHE A 68 19.18 -11.12 0.64
N ILE A 69 18.37 -10.21 0.10
CA ILE A 69 17.10 -10.51 -0.59
C ILE A 69 17.29 -11.47 -1.77
N LYS A 70 18.44 -11.39 -2.47
CA LYS A 70 18.79 -12.31 -3.56
C LYS A 70 18.84 -13.78 -3.14
N HIS A 71 19.18 -14.05 -1.88
CA HIS A 71 19.20 -15.40 -1.31
C HIS A 71 17.85 -15.80 -0.70
N LEU A 72 16.94 -14.85 -0.45
CA LEU A 72 15.63 -15.12 0.15
C LEU A 72 14.50 -15.18 -0.89
N ARG A 73 14.69 -14.62 -2.09
CA ARG A 73 13.64 -14.54 -3.12
C ARG A 73 13.05 -15.90 -3.53
N PHE A 74 13.79 -17.00 -3.37
CA PHE A 74 13.30 -18.35 -3.67
C PHE A 74 12.14 -18.77 -2.75
N MET A 75 12.07 -18.23 -1.53
CA MET A 75 10.99 -18.51 -0.57
C MET A 75 9.66 -17.87 -0.99
N PHE A 76 9.69 -16.99 -1.99
CA PHE A 76 8.56 -16.17 -2.41
C PHE A 76 8.32 -16.29 -3.92
N PRO A 77 8.00 -17.50 -4.41
CA PRO A 77 7.62 -17.68 -5.80
C PRO A 77 6.33 -16.89 -6.11
N PRO A 78 5.97 -16.71 -7.40
CA PRO A 78 4.75 -16.00 -7.81
C PRO A 78 3.48 -16.48 -7.10
N LEU A 79 3.42 -17.77 -6.71
CA LEU A 79 2.35 -18.32 -5.87
C LEU A 79 2.19 -17.56 -4.55
N VAL A 80 3.28 -17.38 -3.80
CA VAL A 80 3.27 -16.73 -2.48
C VAL A 80 3.02 -15.23 -2.65
N THR A 81 3.73 -14.57 -3.57
CA THR A 81 3.60 -13.14 -3.82
C THR A 81 2.19 -12.77 -4.27
N GLY A 82 1.64 -13.50 -5.25
CA GLY A 82 0.27 -13.29 -5.74
C GLY A 82 -0.79 -13.50 -4.65
N LEU A 83 -0.59 -14.49 -3.77
CA LEU A 83 -1.50 -14.76 -2.66
C LEU A 83 -1.53 -13.63 -1.63
N VAL A 84 -0.37 -13.07 -1.32
CA VAL A 84 -0.25 -11.98 -0.35
C VAL A 84 -0.87 -10.69 -0.91
N ILE A 85 -0.60 -10.36 -2.17
CA ILE A 85 -1.23 -9.22 -2.86
C ILE A 85 -2.76 -9.39 -2.89
N LEU A 86 -3.25 -10.59 -3.21
CA LEU A 86 -4.67 -10.91 -3.19
C LEU A 86 -5.27 -10.72 -1.78
N ALA A 87 -4.61 -11.21 -0.74
CA ALA A 87 -5.07 -11.06 0.63
C ALA A 87 -5.13 -9.59 1.07
N ILE A 88 -4.16 -8.76 0.69
CA ILE A 88 -4.18 -7.30 0.92
C ILE A 88 -5.42 -6.69 0.28
N GLY A 89 -5.67 -6.99 -0.99
CA GLY A 89 -6.84 -6.48 -1.72
C GLY A 89 -8.16 -6.88 -1.05
N LEU A 90 -8.34 -8.17 -0.76
CA LEU A 90 -9.57 -8.70 -0.15
C LEU A 90 -9.82 -8.15 1.26
N TYR A 91 -8.78 -8.02 2.07
CA TYR A 91 -8.87 -7.45 3.43
C TYR A 91 -9.34 -5.99 3.43
N LEU A 92 -8.99 -5.21 2.40
CA LEU A 92 -9.27 -3.79 2.35
C LEU A 92 -10.63 -3.44 1.69
N ILE A 93 -11.29 -4.39 1.02
CA ILE A 93 -12.62 -4.20 0.44
C ILE A 93 -13.65 -3.69 1.48
N PRO A 94 -13.76 -4.30 2.68
CA PRO A 94 -14.67 -3.78 3.71
C PRO A 94 -14.36 -2.34 4.13
N VAL A 95 -13.08 -1.94 4.16
CA VAL A 95 -12.69 -0.56 4.48
C VAL A 95 -13.20 0.40 3.41
N ALA A 96 -13.06 0.04 2.13
CA ALA A 96 -13.59 0.85 1.03
C ALA A 96 -15.11 1.04 1.10
N ILE A 97 -15.85 -0.02 1.41
CA ILE A 97 -17.31 0.06 1.57
C ILE A 97 -17.70 0.91 2.78
N LYS A 98 -17.01 0.75 3.93
CA LYS A 98 -17.24 1.60 5.11
C LYS A 98 -17.02 3.08 4.77
N TYR A 99 -15.93 3.40 4.08
CA TYR A 99 -15.63 4.77 3.66
C TYR A 99 -16.68 5.31 2.70
N ALA A 100 -17.09 4.51 1.70
CA ALA A 100 -18.14 4.88 0.75
C ALA A 100 -19.49 5.16 1.43
N ALA A 101 -19.80 4.40 2.48
CA ALA A 101 -20.97 4.63 3.33
C ALA A 101 -20.81 5.80 4.32
N GLY A 102 -19.63 6.43 4.39
CA GLY A 102 -19.33 7.61 5.21
C GLY A 102 -18.79 7.33 6.60
N GLY A 103 -18.27 6.11 6.86
CA GLY A 103 -17.75 5.72 8.17
C GLY A 103 -16.32 5.19 8.13
N ALA A 104 -15.50 5.61 9.09
CA ALA A 104 -14.18 5.04 9.38
C ALA A 104 -14.07 4.57 10.84
N ALA A 105 -14.73 5.28 11.76
CA ALA A 105 -14.82 4.94 13.19
C ALA A 105 -16.25 4.51 13.58
N ASN A 106 -16.38 3.86 14.74
CA ASN A 106 -17.67 3.31 15.21
C ASN A 106 -18.78 4.36 15.27
N PHE A 107 -18.50 5.55 15.83
CA PHE A 107 -19.47 6.63 15.92
C PHE A 107 -19.99 7.11 14.55
N GLN A 108 -19.19 6.98 13.48
CA GLN A 108 -19.61 7.34 12.12
C GLN A 108 -20.45 6.22 11.48
N MET A 109 -20.19 4.96 11.83
CA MET A 109 -20.96 3.81 11.37
C MET A 109 -22.29 3.67 12.11
N GLU A 110 -22.39 4.19 13.33
CA GLU A 110 -23.62 4.25 14.15
C GLU A 110 -24.46 5.49 13.84
N ALA A 111 -23.92 6.47 13.11
CA ALA A 111 -24.64 7.68 12.74
C ALA A 111 -25.78 7.36 11.75
N ALA A 112 -26.90 8.07 11.87
CA ALA A 112 -28.05 7.90 10.96
C ALA A 112 -27.72 8.24 9.49
N SER A 113 -26.65 8.99 9.24
CA SER A 113 -26.17 9.31 7.90
C SER A 113 -25.36 8.18 7.25
N PHE A 114 -24.94 7.16 8.02
CA PHE A 114 -24.19 6.03 7.50
C PHE A 114 -25.00 5.28 6.43
N GLY A 115 -24.39 5.06 5.27
CA GLY A 115 -25.05 4.44 4.13
C GLY A 115 -26.16 5.27 3.49
N SER A 116 -26.26 6.57 3.81
CA SER A 116 -27.25 7.47 3.18
C SER A 116 -27.07 7.56 1.65
N MET A 117 -28.15 7.91 0.95
CA MET A 117 -28.10 8.16 -0.50
C MET A 117 -27.08 9.24 -0.86
N MET A 118 -26.89 10.24 0.00
CA MET A 118 -25.91 11.31 -0.20
C MET A 118 -24.49 10.76 -0.26
N HIS A 119 -24.11 9.88 0.68
CA HIS A 119 -22.80 9.23 0.71
C HIS A 119 -22.60 8.32 -0.50
N TRP A 120 -23.57 7.44 -0.78
CA TRP A 120 -23.48 6.54 -1.93
C TRP A 120 -23.44 7.28 -3.25
N PHE A 121 -24.17 8.38 -3.41
CA PHE A 121 -24.14 9.19 -4.63
C PHE A 121 -22.75 9.78 -4.88
N ALA A 122 -22.10 10.33 -3.85
CA ALA A 122 -20.73 10.83 -3.97
C ALA A 122 -19.75 9.70 -4.32
N ALA A 123 -19.84 8.56 -3.63
CA ALA A 123 -18.96 7.40 -3.87
C ALA A 123 -19.15 6.80 -5.28
N LEU A 124 -20.41 6.58 -5.70
CA LEU A 124 -20.74 6.04 -7.02
C LEU A 124 -20.38 7.02 -8.13
N THR A 125 -20.46 8.33 -7.91
CA THR A 125 -19.96 9.32 -8.86
C THR A 125 -18.48 9.07 -9.15
N VAL A 126 -17.66 8.88 -8.11
CA VAL A 126 -16.23 8.57 -8.28
C VAL A 126 -16.06 7.29 -9.10
N VAL A 127 -16.78 6.22 -8.76
CA VAL A 127 -16.66 4.92 -9.44
C VAL A 127 -17.08 5.04 -10.90
N VAL A 128 -18.28 5.56 -11.18
CA VAL A 128 -18.83 5.66 -12.54
C VAL A 128 -17.94 6.54 -13.41
N VAL A 129 -17.56 7.73 -12.93
CA VAL A 129 -16.67 8.62 -13.69
C VAL A 129 -15.31 7.97 -13.93
N SER A 130 -14.74 7.29 -12.92
CA SER A 130 -13.49 6.55 -13.09
C SER A 130 -13.61 5.47 -14.17
N LEU A 131 -14.67 4.67 -14.15
CA LEU A 131 -14.86 3.61 -15.14
C LEU A 131 -15.09 4.19 -16.55
N LEU A 132 -15.89 5.25 -16.69
CA LEU A 132 -16.08 5.93 -17.96
C LEU A 132 -14.76 6.48 -18.50
N CYS A 133 -13.98 7.18 -17.68
CA CYS A 133 -12.66 7.68 -18.08
C CYS A 133 -11.70 6.53 -18.43
N LYS A 134 -11.75 5.41 -17.70
CA LYS A 134 -10.87 4.26 -17.91
C LYS A 134 -11.14 3.57 -19.24
N PHE A 135 -12.40 3.28 -19.55
CA PHE A 135 -12.79 2.48 -20.71
C PHE A 135 -13.09 3.31 -21.97
N MET A 136 -13.60 4.53 -21.81
CA MET A 136 -13.95 5.40 -22.94
C MET A 136 -12.89 6.47 -23.22
N GLY A 137 -12.08 6.81 -22.22
CA GLY A 137 -10.95 7.73 -22.39
C GLY A 137 -9.77 7.09 -23.12
N ARG A 138 -8.84 7.93 -23.58
CA ARG A 138 -7.59 7.50 -24.23
C ARG A 138 -6.38 8.16 -23.56
N GLY A 139 -5.24 7.48 -23.60
CA GLY A 139 -3.97 7.98 -23.06
C GLY A 139 -4.08 8.45 -21.62
N LEU A 140 -3.76 9.73 -21.37
CA LEU A 140 -3.73 10.32 -20.04
C LEU A 140 -5.07 10.21 -19.28
N VAL A 141 -6.22 10.32 -19.97
CA VAL A 141 -7.54 10.24 -19.34
C VAL A 141 -7.80 8.85 -18.76
N SER A 142 -7.39 7.80 -19.46
CA SER A 142 -7.53 6.41 -18.99
C SER A 142 -6.55 6.09 -17.85
N SER A 143 -5.33 6.63 -17.92
CA SER A 143 -4.34 6.46 -16.84
C SER A 143 -4.67 7.25 -15.57
N ALA A 144 -5.26 8.44 -15.70
CA ALA A 144 -5.66 9.30 -14.58
C ALA A 144 -7.12 9.10 -14.15
N ALA A 145 -7.77 8.02 -14.61
CA ALA A 145 -9.21 7.82 -14.45
C ALA A 145 -9.70 7.93 -13.00
N ILE A 146 -8.99 7.32 -12.04
CA ILE A 146 -9.34 7.39 -10.61
C ILE A 146 -9.20 8.81 -10.07
N LEU A 147 -8.14 9.53 -10.47
CA LEU A 147 -7.95 10.92 -10.07
C LEU A 147 -9.09 11.81 -10.59
N ILE A 148 -9.49 11.62 -11.85
CA ILE A 148 -10.62 12.35 -12.46
C ILE A 148 -11.92 12.02 -11.73
N GLY A 149 -12.16 10.74 -11.42
CA GLY A 149 -13.31 10.32 -10.62
C GLY A 149 -13.33 10.97 -9.25
N LEU A 150 -12.19 11.00 -8.54
CA LEU A 150 -12.07 11.67 -7.24
C LEU A 150 -12.38 13.16 -7.33
N VAL A 151 -11.91 13.85 -8.37
CA VAL A 151 -12.24 15.27 -8.60
C VAL A 151 -13.74 15.44 -8.83
N ALA A 152 -14.37 14.60 -9.66
CA ALA A 152 -15.81 14.66 -9.91
C ALA A 152 -16.63 14.40 -8.64
N GLY A 153 -16.28 13.37 -7.87
CA GLY A 153 -16.94 13.09 -6.58
C GLY A 153 -16.72 14.19 -5.56
N TYR A 154 -15.55 14.83 -5.54
CA TYR A 154 -15.26 15.96 -4.67
C TYR A 154 -16.10 17.19 -5.02
N VAL A 155 -16.30 17.48 -6.32
CA VAL A 155 -17.20 18.54 -6.77
C VAL A 155 -18.66 18.26 -6.36
N VAL A 156 -19.12 17.01 -6.51
CA VAL A 156 -20.45 16.61 -6.05
C VAL A 156 -20.60 16.78 -4.54
N ALA A 157 -19.63 16.29 -3.77
CA ALA A 157 -19.66 16.41 -2.31
C ALA A 157 -19.58 17.87 -1.84
N TRP A 158 -18.87 18.73 -2.57
CA TRP A 158 -18.86 20.17 -2.34
C TRP A 158 -20.24 20.80 -2.59
N ALA A 159 -20.89 20.47 -3.71
CA ALA A 159 -22.25 20.94 -4.01
C ALA A 159 -23.29 20.45 -2.99
N GLN A 160 -23.04 19.29 -2.38
CA GLN A 160 -23.84 18.73 -1.28
C GLN A 160 -23.51 19.33 0.10
N GLY A 161 -22.53 20.24 0.21
CA GLY A 161 -22.17 20.91 1.47
C GLY A 161 -21.32 20.05 2.43
N MET A 162 -20.72 18.95 1.96
CA MET A 162 -19.93 18.04 2.81
C MET A 162 -18.48 18.50 3.03
N VAL A 163 -18.02 19.50 2.26
CA VAL A 163 -16.62 19.92 2.21
C VAL A 163 -16.40 21.16 3.05
N ASN A 164 -15.41 21.12 3.95
CA ASN A 164 -15.02 22.26 4.77
C ASN A 164 -13.60 22.73 4.44
N PHE A 165 -13.49 23.94 3.88
CA PHE A 165 -12.21 24.56 3.50
C PHE A 165 -11.53 25.36 4.63
N GLY A 166 -12.07 25.36 5.84
CA GLY A 166 -11.51 26.12 6.97
C GLY A 166 -10.07 25.71 7.31
N ALA A 167 -9.74 24.43 7.21
CA ALA A 167 -8.38 23.93 7.39
C ALA A 167 -7.43 24.42 6.28
N VAL A 168 -7.92 24.55 5.04
CA VAL A 168 -7.14 25.04 3.90
C VAL A 168 -6.82 26.53 4.05
N ALA A 169 -7.79 27.32 4.55
CA ALA A 169 -7.59 28.74 4.82
C ALA A 169 -6.55 29.00 5.93
N LYS A 170 -6.48 28.13 6.94
CA LYS A 170 -5.52 28.22 8.06
C LYS A 170 -4.15 27.62 7.76
N ALA A 171 -4.02 26.81 6.70
CA ALA A 171 -2.79 26.14 6.37
C ALA A 171 -1.72 27.10 5.83
N GLY A 172 -0.49 26.95 6.32
CA GLY A 172 0.67 27.71 5.85
C GLY A 172 1.02 27.41 4.38
N PHE A 173 1.76 28.32 3.76
CA PHE A 173 2.23 28.15 2.37
C PHE A 173 3.41 27.17 2.25
N PHE A 174 4.21 27.05 3.31
CA PHE A 174 5.37 26.16 3.36
C PHE A 174 5.52 25.62 4.79
N GLN A 175 5.87 24.33 4.91
CA GLN A 175 6.16 23.73 6.21
C GLN A 175 7.28 22.70 6.06
N ILE A 176 8.30 22.85 6.90
CA ILE A 176 9.39 21.89 7.02
C ILE A 176 8.90 20.74 7.92
N PRO A 177 9.11 19.46 7.53
CA PRO A 177 8.80 18.32 8.38
C PRO A 177 9.55 18.39 9.71
N THR A 178 8.83 18.18 10.81
CA THR A 178 9.41 18.05 12.14
C THR A 178 9.84 16.61 12.37
N ALA A 179 11.07 16.39 12.85
CA ALA A 179 11.51 15.07 13.25
C ALA A 179 10.80 14.62 14.54
N PHE A 180 10.45 13.34 14.62
CA PHE A 180 9.76 12.68 15.73
C PHE A 180 8.52 13.42 16.26
N PRO A 181 7.53 13.77 15.40
CA PRO A 181 6.35 14.54 15.82
C PRO A 181 5.46 13.80 16.83
N TYR A 182 5.61 12.47 16.92
CA TYR A 182 4.88 11.60 17.84
C TYR A 182 5.78 10.98 18.92
N GLY A 183 7.01 11.48 19.09
CA GLY A 183 7.99 10.94 20.02
C GLY A 183 8.70 9.68 19.51
N PHE A 184 9.56 9.12 20.36
CA PHE A 184 10.27 7.86 20.14
C PHE A 184 9.93 6.91 21.29
N GLU A 185 9.13 5.89 21.00
CA GLU A 185 8.65 4.93 21.99
C GLU A 185 8.90 3.50 21.49
N PHE A 186 9.70 2.76 22.23
CA PHE A 186 10.16 1.44 21.79
C PHE A 186 9.25 0.32 22.33
N SER A 187 8.80 -0.55 21.43
CA SER A 187 8.17 -1.82 21.76
C SER A 187 8.76 -2.91 20.89
N LEU A 188 9.46 -3.86 21.52
CA LEU A 188 10.05 -5.00 20.81
C LEU A 188 9.00 -5.79 20.03
N ALA A 189 7.82 -5.94 20.62
CA ALA A 189 6.68 -6.62 20.00
C ALA A 189 6.20 -5.88 18.74
N ALA A 190 6.05 -4.55 18.80
CA ALA A 190 5.67 -3.76 17.63
C ALA A 190 6.73 -3.82 16.52
N VAL A 191 8.02 -3.71 16.89
CA VAL A 191 9.15 -3.83 15.96
C VAL A 191 9.13 -5.18 15.25
N PHE A 192 8.93 -6.28 15.99
CA PHE A 192 8.82 -7.61 15.41
C PHE A 192 7.68 -7.70 14.39
N GLY A 193 6.49 -7.22 14.75
CA GLY A 193 5.33 -7.27 13.87
C GLY A 193 5.49 -6.45 12.59
N VAL A 194 6.05 -5.23 12.70
CA VAL A 194 6.34 -4.38 11.55
C VAL A 194 7.46 -4.97 10.69
N THR A 195 8.47 -5.59 11.29
CA THR A 195 9.55 -6.26 10.56
C THR A 195 9.03 -7.43 9.72
N LEU A 196 8.11 -8.22 10.26
CA LEU A 196 7.49 -9.32 9.52
C LEU A 196 6.75 -8.82 8.27
N VAL A 197 5.96 -7.74 8.41
CA VAL A 197 5.31 -7.09 7.25
C VAL A 197 6.32 -6.42 6.32
N SER A 198 7.45 -5.96 6.84
CA SER A 198 8.52 -5.39 6.00
C SER A 198 9.17 -6.46 5.10
N ILE A 199 9.27 -7.71 5.55
CA ILE A 199 9.67 -8.82 4.68
C ILE A 199 8.65 -9.00 3.55
N VAL A 200 7.35 -8.95 3.87
CA VAL A 200 6.27 -8.98 2.86
C VAL A 200 6.42 -7.85 1.85
N SER A 201 6.69 -6.63 2.32
CA SER A 201 6.95 -5.46 1.46
C SER A 201 8.17 -5.65 0.57
N ALA A 202 9.26 -6.22 1.09
CA ALA A 202 10.47 -6.49 0.31
C ALA A 202 10.17 -7.39 -0.91
N ILE A 203 9.29 -8.36 -0.72
CA ILE A 203 8.88 -9.32 -1.75
C ILE A 203 7.96 -8.68 -2.77
N GLU A 204 7.02 -7.85 -2.33
CA GLU A 204 6.21 -7.01 -3.21
C GLU A 204 7.12 -6.17 -4.12
N THR A 205 8.15 -5.55 -3.52
CA THR A 205 9.19 -4.80 -4.25
C THR A 205 9.98 -5.67 -5.23
N VAL A 206 10.32 -6.92 -4.89
CA VAL A 206 10.95 -7.86 -5.83
C VAL A 206 10.01 -8.20 -7.00
N GLY A 207 8.74 -8.46 -6.70
CA GLY A 207 7.71 -8.78 -7.68
C GLY A 207 7.46 -7.63 -8.65
N ASP A 208 7.28 -6.41 -8.13
CA ASP A 208 7.07 -5.21 -8.93
C ASP A 208 8.30 -4.84 -9.77
N THR A 209 9.51 -5.03 -9.22
CA THR A 209 10.74 -4.82 -9.97
C THR A 209 10.81 -5.76 -11.16
N SER A 210 10.56 -7.05 -10.92
CA SER A 210 10.55 -8.08 -11.96
C SER A 210 9.45 -7.85 -13.00
N ALA A 211 8.26 -7.48 -12.56
CA ALA A 211 7.14 -7.16 -13.44
C ALA A 211 7.43 -5.91 -14.29
N THR A 212 8.11 -4.90 -13.73
CA THR A 212 8.48 -3.68 -14.45
C THR A 212 9.48 -3.98 -15.55
N THR A 213 10.54 -4.76 -15.27
CA THR A 213 11.53 -5.13 -16.29
C THR A 213 10.93 -6.06 -17.33
N LYS A 214 10.03 -6.98 -16.94
CA LYS A 214 9.39 -7.89 -17.88
C LYS A 214 8.44 -7.16 -18.81
N ALA A 215 7.57 -6.31 -18.26
CA ALA A 215 6.56 -5.58 -19.03
C ALA A 215 7.16 -4.46 -19.88
N GLY A 216 8.17 -3.73 -19.37
CA GLY A 216 8.72 -2.57 -20.05
C GLY A 216 10.01 -2.82 -20.84
N ALA A 217 10.86 -3.75 -20.40
CA ALA A 217 12.15 -4.04 -21.05
C ALA A 217 12.24 -5.45 -21.66
N GLY A 218 11.21 -6.28 -21.52
CA GLY A 218 11.19 -7.64 -22.10
C GLY A 218 12.21 -8.59 -21.50
N ARG A 219 12.76 -8.29 -20.31
CA ARG A 219 13.79 -9.10 -19.64
C ARG A 219 13.50 -9.31 -18.17
N ASP A 220 14.19 -10.28 -17.58
CA ASP A 220 14.12 -10.49 -16.14
C ASP A 220 14.95 -9.44 -15.40
N ALA A 221 14.56 -9.14 -14.16
CA ALA A 221 15.26 -8.20 -13.30
C ALA A 221 16.58 -8.81 -12.82
N THR A 222 17.63 -8.00 -12.82
CA THR A 222 18.94 -8.42 -12.30
C THR A 222 18.93 -8.43 -10.77
N ASP A 223 19.84 -9.20 -10.17
CA ASP A 223 19.98 -9.26 -8.70
C ASP A 223 20.32 -7.91 -8.09
N GLU A 224 21.09 -7.07 -8.80
CA GLU A 224 21.42 -5.70 -8.39
C GLU A 224 20.20 -4.79 -8.41
N GLU A 225 19.33 -4.89 -9.42
CA GLU A 225 18.10 -4.12 -9.49
C GLU A 225 17.13 -4.52 -8.37
N VAL A 226 16.99 -5.82 -8.10
CA VAL A 226 16.15 -6.33 -7.02
C VAL A 226 16.68 -5.87 -5.66
N SER A 227 17.97 -6.07 -5.42
CA SER A 227 18.64 -5.62 -4.18
C SER A 227 18.52 -4.11 -3.98
N GLY A 228 18.78 -3.33 -5.04
CA GLY A 228 18.68 -1.88 -5.02
C GLY A 228 17.27 -1.38 -4.78
N ALA A 229 16.24 -2.03 -5.34
CA ALA A 229 14.85 -1.70 -5.05
C ALA A 229 14.51 -1.91 -3.58
N THR A 230 14.89 -3.06 -3.01
CA THR A 230 14.66 -3.37 -1.60
C THR A 230 15.39 -2.40 -0.67
N TYR A 231 16.62 -2.00 -1.00
CA TYR A 231 17.33 -0.95 -0.25
C TYR A 231 16.58 0.39 -0.27
N ALA A 232 16.11 0.84 -1.43
CA ALA A 232 15.41 2.12 -1.55
C ALA A 232 14.06 2.12 -0.83
N ASP A 233 13.33 1.00 -0.88
CA ASP A 233 12.09 0.77 -0.13
C ASP A 233 12.34 0.89 1.39
N GLY A 234 13.25 0.08 1.94
CA GLY A 234 13.56 0.08 3.37
C GLY A 234 14.05 1.44 3.88
N LEU A 235 14.95 2.09 3.13
CA LEU A 235 15.41 3.44 3.45
C LEU A 235 14.27 4.46 3.39
N GLY A 236 13.43 4.38 2.35
CA GLY A 236 12.26 5.25 2.19
C GLY A 236 11.30 5.12 3.37
N THR A 237 11.07 3.91 3.85
CA THR A 237 10.25 3.60 5.03
C THR A 237 10.88 4.17 6.31
N ALA A 238 12.18 3.94 6.54
CA ALA A 238 12.89 4.44 7.71
C ALA A 238 12.85 5.98 7.77
N VAL A 239 13.18 6.63 6.66
CA VAL A 239 13.18 8.10 6.56
C VAL A 239 11.76 8.65 6.72
N ALA A 240 10.74 8.03 6.12
CA ALA A 240 9.35 8.43 6.30
C ALA A 240 8.96 8.42 7.79
N ALA A 241 9.28 7.34 8.49
CA ALA A 241 8.90 7.14 9.89
C ALA A 241 9.46 8.21 10.83
N VAL A 242 10.70 8.69 10.60
CA VAL A 242 11.30 9.79 11.38
C VAL A 242 10.43 11.04 11.39
N PHE A 243 9.73 11.32 10.30
CA PHE A 243 8.93 12.54 10.13
C PHE A 243 7.42 12.28 10.20
N GLY A 244 7.00 11.11 10.71
CA GLY A 244 5.59 10.73 10.83
C GLY A 244 4.93 10.29 9.52
N GLY A 245 5.72 9.91 8.52
CA GLY A 245 5.27 9.19 7.34
C GLY A 245 5.10 7.69 7.62
N LEU A 246 4.20 7.06 6.87
CA LEU A 246 3.96 5.62 6.93
C LEU A 246 4.96 4.86 6.03
N PRO A 247 5.12 3.54 6.22
CA PRO A 247 5.98 2.71 5.38
C PRO A 247 5.65 2.85 3.89
N ASN A 248 6.71 2.95 3.08
CA ASN A 248 6.62 2.99 1.64
C ASN A 248 6.90 1.59 1.06
N THR A 249 6.50 1.38 -0.19
CA THR A 249 6.81 0.21 -1.01
C THR A 249 6.69 0.60 -2.49
N SER A 250 7.08 -0.29 -3.41
CA SER A 250 6.85 -0.11 -4.84
C SER A 250 5.35 -0.10 -5.18
N PHE A 251 4.95 0.74 -6.14
CA PHE A 251 3.56 0.81 -6.59
C PHE A 251 3.31 -0.09 -7.81
N SER A 252 2.60 -1.21 -7.61
CA SER A 252 2.23 -2.14 -8.70
C SER A 252 1.40 -1.48 -9.80
N GLN A 253 0.65 -0.41 -9.51
CA GLN A 253 -0.09 0.33 -10.54
C GLN A 253 0.85 1.00 -11.56
N ASN A 254 2.01 1.45 -11.11
CA ASN A 254 3.02 2.04 -12.00
C ASN A 254 3.60 0.99 -12.96
N VAL A 255 3.76 -0.26 -12.50
CA VAL A 255 4.13 -1.41 -13.37
C VAL A 255 3.13 -1.55 -14.53
N GLY A 256 1.83 -1.46 -14.24
CA GLY A 256 0.78 -1.49 -15.27
C GLY A 256 0.88 -0.34 -16.27
N ILE A 257 1.21 0.88 -15.82
CA ILE A 257 1.42 2.03 -16.70
C ILE A 257 2.64 1.83 -17.60
N VAL A 258 3.76 1.33 -17.04
CA VAL A 258 4.96 1.01 -17.80
C VAL A 258 4.65 -0.05 -18.86
N GLY A 259 3.91 -1.12 -18.51
CA GLY A 259 3.51 -2.15 -19.46
C GLY A 259 2.59 -1.65 -20.58
N MET A 260 1.67 -0.73 -20.29
CA MET A 260 0.77 -0.15 -21.31
C MET A 260 1.46 0.87 -22.21
N THR A 261 2.36 1.69 -21.65
CA THR A 261 3.01 2.79 -22.38
C THR A 261 4.31 2.38 -23.06
N GLY A 262 4.96 1.32 -22.58
CA GLY A 262 6.31 0.93 -22.99
C GLY A 262 7.40 1.93 -22.55
N ILE A 263 7.07 2.95 -21.76
CA ILE A 263 8.01 4.00 -21.38
C ILE A 263 8.83 3.54 -20.16
N MET A 264 10.07 3.09 -20.41
CA MET A 264 11.02 2.67 -19.37
C MET A 264 11.88 3.79 -18.77
N SER A 265 11.54 5.05 -19.05
CA SER A 265 12.35 6.19 -18.60
C SER A 265 12.19 6.46 -17.11
N ARG A 266 13.25 6.19 -16.33
CA ARG A 266 13.32 6.53 -14.89
C ARG A 266 13.10 8.02 -14.63
N HIS A 267 13.45 8.90 -15.58
CA HIS A 267 13.33 10.35 -15.43
C HIS A 267 11.87 10.81 -15.32
N VAL A 268 10.94 10.11 -15.99
CA VAL A 268 9.51 10.41 -15.86
C VAL A 268 9.07 10.21 -14.41
N VAL A 269 9.52 9.12 -13.80
CA VAL A 269 9.21 8.78 -12.40
C VAL A 269 9.96 9.68 -11.42
N THR A 270 11.21 10.08 -11.73
CA THR A 270 11.96 11.09 -10.97
C THR A 270 11.22 12.43 -10.91
N ILE A 271 10.70 12.90 -12.05
CA ILE A 271 9.93 14.15 -12.12
C ILE A 271 8.65 14.03 -11.28
N ALA A 272 7.95 12.89 -11.36
CA ALA A 272 6.79 12.63 -10.50
C ALA A 272 7.16 12.67 -9.01
N GLY A 273 8.30 12.10 -8.63
CA GLY A 273 8.84 12.17 -7.27
C GLY A 273 9.10 13.62 -6.81
N ILE A 274 9.71 14.45 -7.66
CA ILE A 274 9.93 15.88 -7.38
C ILE A 274 8.59 16.61 -7.20
N ILE A 275 7.61 16.36 -8.06
CA ILE A 275 6.26 16.94 -7.93
C ILE A 275 5.65 16.56 -6.58
N MET A 276 5.75 15.29 -6.17
CA MET A 276 5.25 14.84 -4.87
C MET A 276 5.96 15.51 -3.69
N ILE A 277 7.27 15.74 -3.79
CA ILE A 277 8.04 16.49 -2.77
C ILE A 277 7.53 17.91 -2.66
N VAL A 278 7.39 18.61 -3.79
CA VAL A 278 6.89 20.00 -3.81
C VAL A 278 5.49 20.07 -3.22
N CYS A 279 4.58 19.19 -3.65
CA CYS A 279 3.23 19.09 -3.07
C CYS A 279 3.25 18.75 -1.57
N GLY A 280 4.20 17.93 -1.13
CA GLY A 280 4.38 17.55 0.27
C GLY A 280 4.93 18.67 1.15
N LEU A 281 5.62 19.66 0.58
CA LEU A 281 6.13 20.83 1.31
C LEU A 281 5.11 21.98 1.41
N ILE A 282 3.96 21.86 0.73
CA ILE A 282 2.89 22.86 0.71
C ILE A 282 1.70 22.32 1.53
N PRO A 283 1.53 22.73 2.82
CA PRO A 283 0.46 22.25 3.69
C PRO A 283 -0.95 22.41 3.11
N LYS A 284 -1.18 23.46 2.29
CA LYS A 284 -2.46 23.67 1.61
C LYS A 284 -2.88 22.50 0.72
N VAL A 285 -1.93 21.86 0.03
CA VAL A 285 -2.22 20.67 -0.78
C VAL A 285 -2.67 19.52 0.14
N GLY A 286 -1.96 19.32 1.25
CA GLY A 286 -2.33 18.35 2.27
C GLY A 286 -3.72 18.61 2.88
N ALA A 287 -4.01 19.86 3.23
CA ALA A 287 -5.29 20.28 3.80
C ALA A 287 -6.45 20.12 2.80
N LEU A 288 -6.19 20.39 1.51
CA LEU A 288 -7.17 20.18 0.45
C LEU A 288 -7.54 18.70 0.33
N ILE A 289 -6.55 17.81 0.27
CA ILE A 289 -6.77 16.37 0.23
C ILE A 289 -7.48 15.88 1.51
N ALA A 290 -7.08 16.39 2.67
CA ALA A 290 -7.69 16.04 3.96
C ALA A 290 -9.14 16.55 4.11
N SER A 291 -9.54 17.57 3.36
CA SER A 291 -10.92 18.06 3.32
C SER A 291 -11.85 17.19 2.48
N MET A 292 -11.31 16.18 1.79
CA MET A 292 -12.09 15.24 0.99
C MET A 292 -12.97 14.36 1.89
N PRO A 293 -14.30 14.36 1.70
CA PRO A 293 -15.19 13.54 2.49
C PRO A 293 -14.93 12.04 2.31
N LEU A 294 -15.14 11.27 3.38
CA LEU A 294 -14.93 9.81 3.36
C LEU A 294 -15.67 9.11 2.21
N PRO A 295 -16.91 9.46 1.82
CA PRO A 295 -17.56 8.80 0.69
C PRO A 295 -16.84 8.96 -0.65
N VAL A 296 -16.24 10.12 -0.89
CA VAL A 296 -15.44 10.37 -2.10
C VAL A 296 -14.17 9.53 -2.07
N LEU A 297 -13.45 9.52 -0.94
CA LEU A 297 -12.30 8.65 -0.74
C LEU A 297 -12.69 7.17 -0.92
N GLY A 298 -13.83 6.78 -0.36
CA GLY A 298 -14.45 5.46 -0.48
C GLY A 298 -14.62 5.02 -1.92
N GLY A 299 -15.25 5.84 -2.76
CA GLY A 299 -15.38 5.56 -4.19
C GLY A 299 -14.03 5.33 -4.90
N GLY A 300 -13.00 6.11 -4.56
CA GLY A 300 -11.65 5.93 -5.10
C GLY A 300 -10.99 4.64 -4.64
N VAL A 301 -11.07 4.35 -3.33
CA VAL A 301 -10.46 3.15 -2.76
C VAL A 301 -11.21 1.86 -3.12
N ILE A 302 -12.51 1.91 -3.45
CA ILE A 302 -13.24 0.77 -4.04
C ILE A 302 -12.55 0.31 -5.32
N VAL A 303 -12.28 1.23 -6.24
CA VAL A 303 -11.62 0.91 -7.52
C VAL A 303 -10.19 0.44 -7.25
N MET A 304 -9.45 1.15 -6.38
CA MET A 304 -8.06 0.84 -6.10
C MET A 304 -7.87 -0.53 -5.44
N PHE A 305 -8.61 -0.86 -4.37
CA PHE A 305 -8.47 -2.16 -3.70
C PHE A 305 -9.00 -3.32 -4.56
N GLY A 306 -10.04 -3.08 -5.36
CA GLY A 306 -10.48 -4.04 -6.38
C GLY A 306 -9.38 -4.35 -7.40
N MET A 307 -8.65 -3.33 -7.87
CA MET A 307 -7.50 -3.52 -8.75
C MET A 307 -6.32 -4.22 -8.05
N VAL A 308 -6.08 -3.97 -6.76
CA VAL A 308 -5.05 -4.71 -5.99
C VAL A 308 -5.39 -6.19 -5.93
N ALA A 309 -6.65 -6.54 -5.60
CA ALA A 309 -7.10 -7.93 -5.61
C ALA A 309 -6.95 -8.56 -7.01
N ALA A 310 -7.31 -7.81 -8.06
CA ALA A 310 -7.13 -8.26 -9.45
C ALA A 310 -5.66 -8.45 -9.84
N ALA A 311 -4.75 -7.61 -9.36
CA ALA A 311 -3.31 -7.76 -9.59
C ALA A 311 -2.76 -9.04 -8.95
N GLY A 312 -3.21 -9.37 -7.72
CA GLY A 312 -2.90 -10.63 -7.06
C GLY A 312 -3.41 -11.84 -7.86
N MET A 313 -4.65 -11.79 -8.34
CA MET A 313 -5.19 -12.84 -9.24
C MET A 313 -4.41 -12.94 -10.55
N ASN A 314 -4.02 -11.82 -11.15
CA ASN A 314 -3.23 -11.81 -12.38
C ASN A 314 -1.85 -12.47 -12.18
N MET A 315 -1.19 -12.22 -11.03
CA MET A 315 0.04 -12.92 -10.69
C MET A 315 -0.19 -14.42 -10.45
N LEU A 316 -1.27 -14.81 -9.78
CA LEU A 316 -1.62 -16.22 -9.60
C LEU A 316 -1.96 -16.91 -10.93
N SER A 317 -2.41 -16.18 -11.94
CA SER A 317 -2.72 -16.75 -13.26
C SER A 317 -1.49 -17.28 -14.00
N THR A 318 -0.27 -16.86 -13.62
CA THR A 318 0.98 -17.39 -14.17
C THR A 318 1.45 -18.66 -13.46
N VAL A 319 0.72 -19.15 -12.45
CA VAL A 319 1.07 -20.32 -11.65
C VAL A 319 0.21 -21.50 -12.07
N GLN A 320 0.82 -22.68 -12.21
CA GLN A 320 0.09 -23.91 -12.47
C GLN A 320 -0.79 -24.27 -11.25
N MET A 321 -2.09 -24.41 -11.46
CA MET A 321 -3.07 -24.75 -10.40
C MET A 321 -3.06 -26.25 -10.10
N SER A 322 -1.91 -26.75 -9.64
CA SER A 322 -1.74 -28.13 -9.18
C SER A 322 -2.46 -28.38 -7.85
N ARG A 323 -2.61 -29.65 -7.45
CA ARG A 323 -3.23 -29.99 -6.16
C ARG A 323 -2.47 -29.34 -5.00
N ARG A 324 -1.14 -29.39 -5.02
CA ARG A 324 -0.28 -28.72 -4.04
C ARG A 324 -0.57 -27.22 -3.97
N ASN A 325 -0.53 -26.53 -5.10
CA ASN A 325 -0.69 -25.08 -5.14
C ASN A 325 -2.09 -24.63 -4.71
N MET A 326 -3.14 -25.38 -5.09
CA MET A 326 -4.51 -25.12 -4.63
C MET A 326 -4.67 -25.28 -3.11
N ILE A 327 -3.99 -26.26 -2.49
CA ILE A 327 -3.98 -26.41 -1.03
C ILE A 327 -3.29 -25.23 -0.35
N ILE A 328 -2.13 -24.81 -0.87
CA ILE A 328 -1.40 -23.63 -0.35
C ILE A 328 -2.29 -22.39 -0.39
N ILE A 329 -2.95 -22.14 -1.53
CA ILE A 329 -3.86 -21.00 -1.72
C ILE A 329 -5.01 -21.05 -0.73
N SER A 330 -5.73 -22.18 -0.69
CA SER A 330 -6.94 -22.32 0.11
C SER A 330 -6.68 -22.19 1.61
N VAL A 331 -5.69 -22.89 2.16
CA VAL A 331 -5.39 -22.84 3.59
C VAL A 331 -4.90 -21.45 4.01
N SER A 332 -3.99 -20.85 3.25
CA SER A 332 -3.38 -19.58 3.62
C SER A 332 -4.38 -18.40 3.54
N LEU A 333 -5.28 -18.40 2.55
CA LEU A 333 -6.36 -17.41 2.48
C LEU A 333 -7.44 -17.66 3.54
N ALA A 334 -7.88 -18.91 3.72
CA ALA A 334 -8.93 -19.24 4.68
C ALA A 334 -8.52 -18.87 6.10
N VAL A 335 -7.28 -19.18 6.51
CA VAL A 335 -6.79 -18.81 7.83
C VAL A 335 -6.57 -17.29 7.92
N GLY A 336 -5.89 -16.67 6.94
CA GLY A 336 -5.59 -15.25 7.04
C GLY A 336 -6.82 -14.36 7.05
N LEU A 337 -7.71 -14.51 6.06
CA LEU A 337 -8.96 -13.75 6.01
C LEU A 337 -9.94 -14.21 7.09
N GLY A 338 -10.02 -15.51 7.38
CA GLY A 338 -10.92 -16.03 8.42
C GLY A 338 -10.63 -15.48 9.81
N LEU A 339 -9.35 -15.43 10.20
CA LEU A 339 -8.94 -14.84 11.49
C LEU A 339 -9.18 -13.32 11.54
N ASN A 340 -9.08 -12.63 10.39
CA ASN A 340 -9.42 -11.22 10.30
C ASN A 340 -10.92 -10.96 10.42
N LEU A 341 -11.76 -11.81 9.82
CA LEU A 341 -13.22 -11.71 9.88
C LEU A 341 -13.78 -12.16 11.23
N VAL A 342 -13.09 -13.05 11.94
CA VAL A 342 -13.47 -13.52 13.28
C VAL A 342 -12.32 -13.31 14.29
N PRO A 343 -11.97 -12.06 14.65
CA PRO A 343 -10.88 -11.77 15.58
C PRO A 343 -11.07 -12.40 16.97
N SER A 344 -12.31 -12.68 17.36
CA SER A 344 -12.68 -13.34 18.62
C SER A 344 -12.21 -14.79 18.69
N ALA A 345 -11.97 -15.46 17.54
CA ALA A 345 -11.47 -16.83 17.50
C ALA A 345 -10.09 -16.99 18.15
N VAL A 346 -9.29 -15.91 18.17
CA VAL A 346 -7.96 -15.85 18.78
C VAL A 346 -7.90 -14.91 19.98
N GLN A 347 -9.01 -14.77 20.71
CA GLN A 347 -9.12 -13.83 21.84
C GLN A 347 -8.08 -14.05 22.95
N TYR A 348 -7.61 -15.29 23.13
CA TYR A 348 -6.62 -15.67 24.14
C TYR A 348 -5.17 -15.40 23.72
N LEU A 349 -4.91 -15.04 22.45
CA LEU A 349 -3.57 -14.62 22.05
C LEU A 349 -3.21 -13.28 22.70
N PRO A 350 -2.06 -13.16 23.36
CA PRO A 350 -1.67 -11.92 24.01
C PRO A 350 -1.04 -10.93 23.01
N GLY A 351 -1.38 -9.64 23.20
CA GLY A 351 -0.69 -8.51 22.57
C GLY A 351 -0.49 -8.64 21.05
N ILE A 352 0.77 -8.57 20.63
CA ILE A 352 1.15 -8.56 19.20
C ILE A 352 0.73 -9.83 18.45
N TRP A 353 0.69 -10.98 19.10
CA TRP A 353 0.33 -12.24 18.43
C TRP A 353 -1.12 -12.20 17.95
N LYS A 354 -2.01 -11.59 18.74
CA LYS A 354 -3.39 -11.32 18.30
C LYS A 354 -3.41 -10.35 17.14
N THR A 355 -2.70 -9.22 17.23
CA THR A 355 -2.62 -8.22 16.15
C THR A 355 -2.13 -8.82 14.84
N LEU A 356 -1.07 -9.64 14.88
CA LEU A 356 -0.52 -10.33 13.72
C LEU A 356 -1.51 -11.36 13.18
N ALA A 357 -2.05 -12.23 14.03
CA ALA A 357 -3.02 -13.25 13.64
C ALA A 357 -4.28 -12.66 12.98
N THR A 358 -4.72 -11.48 13.40
CA THR A 358 -5.92 -10.81 12.86
C THR A 358 -5.61 -9.82 11.73
N SER A 359 -4.35 -9.68 11.30
CA SER A 359 -3.95 -8.68 10.29
C SER A 359 -4.27 -9.06 8.84
N ALA A 360 -4.82 -10.26 8.60
CA ALA A 360 -5.00 -10.93 7.31
C ALA A 360 -3.70 -11.23 6.54
N VAL A 361 -2.87 -10.21 6.32
CA VAL A 361 -1.67 -10.28 5.48
C VAL A 361 -0.59 -11.15 6.12
N ALA A 362 -0.25 -10.93 7.40
CA ALA A 362 0.79 -11.70 8.07
C ALA A 362 0.50 -13.21 8.12
N PRO A 363 -0.68 -13.68 8.58
CA PRO A 363 -0.98 -15.12 8.61
C PRO A 363 -1.02 -15.74 7.21
N THR A 364 -1.56 -15.04 6.20
CA THR A 364 -1.52 -15.54 4.82
C THR A 364 -0.09 -15.68 4.32
N ALA A 365 0.77 -14.68 4.52
CA ALA A 365 2.16 -14.71 4.08
C ALA A 365 2.94 -15.84 4.76
N VAL A 366 2.84 -15.96 6.10
CA VAL A 366 3.56 -16.99 6.87
C VAL A 366 3.11 -18.39 6.43
N LEU A 367 1.79 -18.64 6.32
CA LEU A 367 1.30 -19.94 5.90
C LEU A 367 1.68 -20.27 4.45
N ALA A 368 1.59 -19.29 3.54
CA ALA A 368 1.95 -19.51 2.15
C ALA A 368 3.43 -19.92 2.01
N VAL A 369 4.32 -19.25 2.74
CA VAL A 369 5.75 -19.57 2.76
C VAL A 369 5.99 -20.93 3.38
N VAL A 370 5.45 -21.18 4.58
CA VAL A 370 5.66 -22.44 5.30
C VAL A 370 5.14 -23.63 4.48
N LEU A 371 3.92 -23.54 3.94
CA LEU A 371 3.34 -24.61 3.14
C LEU A 371 4.10 -24.79 1.82
N ASN A 372 4.56 -23.71 1.17
CA ASN A 372 5.38 -23.83 -0.03
C ASN A 372 6.75 -24.48 0.23
N LEU A 373 7.33 -24.33 1.42
CA LEU A 373 8.61 -24.94 1.76
C LEU A 373 8.47 -26.39 2.25
N VAL A 374 7.35 -26.73 2.90
CA VAL A 374 7.15 -28.03 3.54
C VAL A 374 6.45 -29.03 2.62
N LEU A 375 5.52 -28.58 1.77
CA LEU A 375 4.78 -29.50 0.90
C LEU A 375 5.65 -29.97 -0.27
N PRO A 376 5.68 -31.29 -0.54
CA PRO A 376 6.46 -31.85 -1.64
C PRO A 376 6.01 -31.26 -2.97
N GLU A 377 6.94 -31.03 -3.89
CA GLU A 377 6.63 -30.59 -5.25
C GLU A 377 5.87 -31.71 -5.98
N ASP A 378 4.86 -31.34 -6.76
CA ASP A 378 4.17 -32.30 -7.63
C ASP A 378 5.16 -32.69 -8.75
N GLU A 379 5.42 -33.99 -8.94
CA GLU A 379 6.33 -34.52 -9.99
C GLU A 379 5.99 -34.07 -11.41
#